data_AF-A0AAE0JNA5-F1
#
_entry.id   AF-A0AAE0JNA5-F1
#
_cell.length_a   1.000
_cell.length_b   1.000
_cell.length_c   1.000
_cell.angle_alpha   90.00
_cell.angle_beta   90.00
_cell.angle_gamma   90.00
#
_symmetry.space_group_name_H-M   'P 1'
#
loop_
_entity.id
_entity.type
_entity.pdbx_description
1 polymer ?
#
loop_
_entity_poly.entity_id
_entity_poly.type
_entity_poly.pdbx_seq_one_letter_code
_entity_poly.pdbx_strand_id
1 'polypeptide(L)' 'RNISISPLKSFYAFPLIIILGRIIDSFSLTTLKEKLEAIAKFKFPKTLRDLKIFIG' A
#
# COMPACT_ATOMS: atom_id res chain seq x y z
N ARG A 1 -20.61 -15.16 -14.35
CA ARG A 1 -19.75 -13.96 -14.22
C ARG A 1 -20.52 -12.92 -13.41
N ASN A 2 -20.32 -12.84 -12.10
CA ASN A 2 -20.93 -11.83 -11.23
C ASN A 2 -19.82 -11.01 -10.60
N ILE A 3 -19.62 -9.78 -11.10
CA ILE A 3 -18.75 -8.79 -10.47
C ILE A 3 -19.68 -7.84 -9.74
N SER A 4 -19.51 -7.69 -8.43
CA SER A 4 -20.25 -6.73 -7.61
C SER A 4 -19.29 -5.69 -7.06
N ILE A 5 -19.74 -4.43 -7.04
CA ILE A 5 -18.98 -3.31 -6.51
C ILE A 5 -19.45 -3.08 -5.07
N SER A 6 -18.52 -3.11 -4.11
CA SER A 6 -18.84 -2.80 -2.71
C SER A 6 -18.87 -1.28 -2.53
N PRO A 7 -20.04 -0.67 -2.25
CA PRO A 7 -20.16 0.79 -2.14
C PRO A 7 -19.31 1.37 -0.99
N LEU A 8 -19.13 0.61 0.09
CA LEU A 8 -18.31 1.02 1.24
C LEU A 8 -16.80 1.02 0.96
N LYS A 9 -16.35 0.36 -0.11
CA LYS A 9 -14.94 0.28 -0.52
C LYS A 9 -14.69 0.99 -1.86
N SER A 10 -15.70 1.71 -2.36
CA SER A 10 -15.65 2.37 -3.66
C SER A 10 -15.65 3.88 -3.47
N PHE A 11 -14.70 4.54 -4.12
CA PHE A 11 -14.57 5.99 -4.08
C PHE A 11 -14.82 6.54 -5.48
N TYR A 12 -15.75 7.48 -5.60
CA TYR A 12 -16.09 8.13 -6.88
C TYR A 12 -15.85 9.64 -6.76
N ALA A 13 -15.09 10.21 -7.69
CA ALA A 13 -14.74 11.63 -7.73
C ALA A 13 -14.13 12.20 -6.42
N PHE A 14 -13.41 11.38 -5.65
CA PHE A 14 -12.68 11.86 -4.48
C PHE A 14 -11.32 12.47 -4.90
N PRO A 15 -10.95 13.65 -4.37
CA PRO A 15 -9.67 14.30 -4.70
C PRO A 15 -8.46 13.53 -4.16
N LEU A 16 -8.65 12.73 -3.10
CA LEU A 16 -7.62 11.92 -2.47
C LEU A 16 -8.21 10.59 -2.01
N ILE A 17 -7.61 9.47 -2.42
CA ILE A 17 -8.05 8.11 -2.05
C ILE A 17 -6.88 7.25 -1.59
N ILE A 18 -7.12 6.37 -0.62
CA ILE A 18 -6.12 5.41 -0.15
C ILE A 18 -6.45 4.04 -0.76
N ILE A 19 -5.63 3.59 -1.71
CA ILE A 19 -5.79 2.31 -2.40
C ILE A 19 -4.49 1.50 -2.27
N LEU A 20 -4.59 0.26 -1.82
CA LEU A 20 -3.46 -0.68 -1.70
C LEU A 20 -2.25 -0.11 -0.93
N GLY A 21 -2.51 0.68 0.12
CA GLY A 21 -1.46 1.33 0.92
C GLY A 21 -0.71 2.45 0.19
N ARG A 22 -1.32 3.01 -0.86
CA ARG A 22 -0.87 4.21 -1.58
C ARG A 22 -1.94 5.28 -1.48
N ILE A 23 -1.49 6.52 -1.34
CA ILE A 23 -2.34 7.70 -1.45
C ILE A 23 -2.32 8.10 -2.91
N ILE A 24 -3.49 8.17 -3.52
CA ILE A 24 -3.69 8.63 -4.89
C ILE A 24 -4.37 9.98 -4.78
N ASP A 25 -3.63 11.03 -5.12
CA ASP A 25 -4.15 12.36 -5.39
C ASP A 25 -4.25 12.54 -6.91
N SER A 26 -5.11 13.45 -7.34
CA SER A 26 -5.31 13.93 -8.71
C SER A 26 -4.04 14.15 -9.54
N PHE A 27 -2.89 14.38 -8.90
CA PHE A 27 -1.59 14.59 -9.55
C PHE A 27 -0.46 13.67 -9.06
N SER A 28 -0.65 12.88 -8.00
CA SER A 28 0.46 12.18 -7.32
C SER A 28 0.09 10.80 -6.80
N LEU A 29 0.93 9.81 -7.11
CA LEU A 29 0.92 8.49 -6.49
C LEU A 29 1.94 8.46 -5.35
N THR A 30 1.53 8.78 -4.15
CA THR A 30 2.43 8.90 -2.99
C THR A 30 2.29 7.68 -2.08
N THR A 31 3.42 7.10 -1.68
CA THR A 31 3.45 5.97 -0.75
C THR A 31 3.01 6.44 0.64
N LEU A 32 2.12 5.68 1.30
CA LEU A 32 1.60 6.06 2.61
C LEU A 32 2.74 6.07 3.64
N LYS A 33 2.79 7.11 4.49
CA LYS A 33 3.86 7.32 5.48
C LYS A 33 4.05 6.11 6.40
N GLU A 34 2.98 5.40 6.74
CA GLU A 34 3.02 4.15 7.51
C GLU A 34 3.80 3.02 6.81
N LYS A 35 3.71 2.93 5.48
CA LYS A 35 4.48 1.94 4.71
C LYS A 35 5.98 2.29 4.71
N LEU A 36 6.30 3.58 4.61
CA LEU A 36 7.69 4.05 4.75
C LEU A 36 8.23 3.82 6.16
N GLU A 37 7.42 4.05 7.19
CA GLU A 37 7.80 3.76 8.58
C GLU A 37 7.99 2.26 8.84
N ALA A 38 7.15 1.41 8.26
CA ALA A 38 7.30 -0.04 8.37
C ALA A 38 8.61 -0.54 7.71
N ILE A 39 8.98 0.02 6.56
CA ILE A 39 10.27 -0.26 5.90
C ILE A 39 11.44 0.29 6.73
N ALA A 40 11.33 1.52 7.24
CA ALA A 40 12.40 2.13 8.03
C ALA A 40 12.64 1.43 9.38
N LYS A 41 11.59 0.87 9.98
CA LYS A 41 11.66 0.08 11.22
C LYS A 41 12.04 -1.39 10.96
N PHE A 42 12.14 -1.82 9.71
CA PHE A 42 12.45 -3.19 9.36
C PHE A 42 13.92 -3.48 9.67
N LYS A 43 14.18 -4.39 10.61
CA LYS A 43 15.55 -4.81 10.96
C LYS A 43 16.16 -5.58 9.80
N PHE A 44 17.45 -5.34 9.53
CA PHE A 44 18.16 -6.08 8.50
C PHE A 44 18.09 -7.59 8.77
N PRO A 45 17.72 -8.40 7.77
CA PRO A 45 17.50 -9.84 7.95
C PRO A 45 18.80 -10.54 8.37
N LYS A 46 18.70 -11.44 9.36
CA LYS A 46 19.84 -12.24 9.85
C LYS A 46 19.89 -13.65 9.26
N THR A 47 18.82 -14.08 8.58
CA THR A 47 18.72 -15.40 7.97
C THR A 47 18.40 -15.28 6.48
N LEU A 48 18.75 -16.31 5.70
CA LEU A 48 18.43 -16.37 4.27
C LEU A 48 16.93 -16.35 4.00
N ARG A 49 16.12 -16.89 4.91
CA ARG A 49 14.66 -16.88 4.79
C ARG A 49 14.11 -15.47 4.96
N ASP A 50 14.63 -14.73 5.93
CA ASP A 50 14.25 -13.33 6.15
C ASP A 50 14.73 -12.43 5.01
N LEU A 51 15.90 -12.72 4.43
CA LEU A 51 16.40 -12.00 3.24
C LEU A 51 15.48 -12.20 2.03
N LYS A 52 14.99 -13.42 1.83
CA LYS A 52 14.05 -13.73 0.75
C LYS A 52 12.72 -12.99 0.92
N ILE A 53 12.22 -12.88 2.15
CA ILE A 53 11.01 -12.12 2.49
C ILE A 53 11.25 -10.61 2.41
N PHE A 54 12.45 -10.13 2.71
CA PHE A 54 12.81 -8.71 2.65
C PHE A 54 12.89 -8.18 1.21
N ILE A 55 13.35 -9.00 0.27
CA ILE A 55 13.50 -8.64 -1.15
C ILE A 55 12.17 -8.81 -1.93
N GLY A 56 11.35 -9.80 -1.57
CA GLY A 56 10.09 -10.13 -2.27
C GLY A 56 8.91 -9.25 -1.86
#